data_AF-A0A412LFI3-F1
#
_entry.id   AF-A0A412LFI3-F1
#
_cell.length_a   1.000
_cell.length_b   1.000
_cell.length_c   1.000
_cell.angle_alpha   90.00
_cell.angle_beta   90.00
_cell.angle_gamma   90.00
#
_symmetry.space_group_name_H-M   'P 1'
#
loop_
_entity.id
_entity.type
_entity.pdbx_description
1 polymer ?
#
loop_
_entity_poly.entity_id
_entity_poly.type
_entity_poly.pdbx_seq_one_letter_code
_entity_poly.pdbx_strand_id
1 'polypeptide(L)'
;MDGIERCIDDEIPFEIPDTWEWSRLGQVISLLSGTDFKPEEYNNTQKGMPYITGASSLSENGVLLNRWTETPRVIANRGDVLLVCKGSGYGKTVICDIAEAHIARQIMAIKKFISLDMHYVRLFLQANFDKIKSKGQGVIPGIDRNSVMNLLFPIPPVLEQRRIIEKQQELFNKITLI
;
A
#
# COMPACT_ATOMS: atom_id res chain seq x y z
N MET A 1 12.63 8.51 -15.18
CA MET A 1 13.64 7.45 -15.08
C MET A 1 14.97 8.07 -15.42
N ASP A 2 15.94 7.91 -14.54
CA ASP A 2 17.34 8.35 -14.68
C ASP A 2 18.16 7.45 -15.63
N GLY A 3 17.58 6.34 -16.12
CA GLY A 3 18.15 5.50 -17.18
C GLY A 3 19.40 4.72 -16.74
N ILE A 4 19.70 4.71 -15.44
CA ILE A 4 20.86 4.02 -14.88
C ILE A 4 20.46 2.58 -14.56
N GLU A 5 20.98 1.64 -15.34
CA GLU A 5 20.90 0.21 -15.06
C GLU A 5 21.77 -0.10 -13.82
N ARG A 6 21.21 -0.81 -12.84
CA ARG A 6 21.91 -1.26 -11.65
C ARG A 6 21.76 -2.77 -11.54
N CYS A 7 22.88 -3.48 -11.46
CA CYS A 7 22.87 -4.92 -11.22
C CYS A 7 22.25 -5.23 -9.85
N ILE A 8 21.39 -6.24 -9.79
CA ILE A 8 20.69 -6.70 -8.59
C ILE A 8 20.95 -8.17 -8.27
N ASP A 9 21.93 -8.80 -8.93
CA ASP A 9 22.15 -10.26 -8.88
C ASP A 9 22.34 -10.78 -7.44
N ASP A 10 23.10 -10.06 -6.61
CA ASP A 10 23.34 -10.40 -5.20
C ASP A 10 22.11 -10.22 -4.29
N GLU A 11 21.02 -9.63 -4.80
CA GLU A 11 19.79 -9.35 -4.05
C GLU A 11 18.62 -10.25 -4.44
N ILE A 12 18.76 -11.06 -5.51
CA ILE A 12 17.70 -11.93 -6.01
C ILE A 12 17.43 -13.04 -4.98
N PRO A 13 16.20 -13.11 -4.41
CA PRO A 13 15.91 -14.04 -3.33
C PRO A 13 15.66 -15.46 -3.82
N PHE A 14 15.24 -15.62 -5.08
CA PHE A 14 14.93 -16.90 -5.73
C PHE A 14 14.80 -16.70 -7.25
N GLU A 15 14.92 -17.80 -7.99
CA GLU A 15 14.72 -17.82 -9.44
C GLU A 15 13.24 -17.57 -9.81
N ILE A 16 13.02 -16.69 -10.79
CA ILE A 16 11.70 -16.38 -11.35
C ILE A 16 11.63 -16.91 -12.79
N PRO A 17 10.42 -17.19 -13.33
CA PRO A 17 10.28 -17.54 -14.73
C PRO A 17 10.86 -16.44 -15.64
N ASP A 18 11.39 -16.82 -16.82
CA ASP A 18 11.93 -15.87 -17.81
C ASP A 18 10.93 -14.79 -18.29
N THR A 19 9.64 -15.01 -18.04
CA THR A 19 8.55 -14.07 -18.36
C THR A 19 8.33 -13.00 -17.29
N TRP A 20 9.02 -13.10 -16.16
CA TRP A 20 8.96 -12.15 -15.05
C TRP A 20 10.22 -11.30 -15.03
N GLU A 21 10.13 -10.14 -14.40
CA GLU A 21 11.28 -9.28 -14.15
C GLU A 21 11.34 -8.89 -12.67
N TRP A 22 12.55 -8.68 -12.16
CA TRP A 22 12.75 -8.05 -10.86
C TRP A 22 12.93 -6.56 -11.06
N SER A 23 12.26 -5.75 -10.23
CA SER A 23 12.51 -4.31 -10.17
C SER A 23 12.38 -3.81 -8.75
N ARG A 24 12.91 -2.61 -8.49
CA ARG A 24 12.57 -1.91 -7.24
C ARG A 24 11.13 -1.45 -7.34
N LEU A 25 10.33 -1.69 -6.30
CA LEU A 25 8.92 -1.33 -6.29
C LEU A 25 8.72 0.13 -6.69
N GLY A 26 9.56 1.03 -6.18
CA GLY A 26 9.53 2.46 -6.49
C GLY A 26 9.77 2.86 -7.95
N GLN A 27 10.25 1.95 -8.80
CA GLN A 27 10.38 2.18 -10.25
C GLN A 27 9.08 1.91 -11.01
N VAL A 28 8.15 1.16 -10.41
CA VAL A 28 6.90 0.72 -11.06
C VAL A 28 5.64 1.24 -10.37
N ILE A 29 5.78 1.97 -9.27
CA ILE A 29 4.66 2.61 -8.57
C ILE A 29 4.85 4.11 -8.40
N SER A 30 3.73 4.81 -8.18
CA SER A 30 3.72 6.14 -7.60
C SER A 30 3.24 6.06 -6.14
N LEU A 31 4.03 6.59 -5.22
CA LEU A 31 3.74 6.56 -3.78
C LEU A 31 3.46 7.97 -3.27
N LEU A 32 2.29 8.22 -2.70
CA LEU A 32 1.95 9.45 -1.99
C LEU A 32 2.11 9.27 -0.49
N SER A 33 2.64 10.29 0.18
CA SER A 33 2.71 10.35 1.65
C SER A 33 1.71 11.38 2.14
N GLY A 34 0.83 11.00 3.07
CA GLY A 34 -0.21 11.89 3.57
C GLY A 34 0.30 13.03 4.45
N THR A 35 -0.60 13.94 4.81
CA THR A 35 -0.31 15.14 5.61
C THR A 35 -1.38 15.33 6.66
N ASP A 36 -0.99 15.67 7.89
CA ASP A 36 -1.94 15.85 8.98
C ASP A 36 -2.66 17.21 8.89
N PHE A 37 -3.93 17.22 9.29
CA PHE A 37 -4.70 18.41 9.60
C PHE A 37 -4.72 18.71 11.09
N LYS A 38 -4.82 20.00 11.43
CA LYS A 38 -5.14 20.43 12.79
C LYS A 38 -6.62 20.17 13.10
N PRO A 39 -7.03 20.10 14.38
CA PRO A 39 -8.42 19.89 14.79
C PRO A 39 -9.43 20.83 14.13
N GLU A 40 -9.05 22.07 13.83
CA GLU A 40 -9.93 23.06 13.19
C GLU A 40 -10.21 22.78 11.70
N GLU A 41 -9.36 21.98 11.05
CA GLU A 41 -9.39 21.74 9.60
C GLU A 41 -10.19 20.48 9.22
N TYR A 42 -10.77 19.77 10.21
CA TYR A 42 -11.63 18.62 9.97
C TYR A 42 -12.86 18.59 10.90
N ASN A 43 -13.89 17.86 10.48
CA ASN A 43 -15.15 17.72 11.19
C ASN A 43 -15.59 16.26 11.24
N ASN A 44 -16.57 15.99 12.10
CA ASN A 44 -17.31 14.72 12.17
C ASN A 44 -18.77 14.86 11.67
N THR A 45 -19.09 15.98 11.02
CA THR A 45 -20.42 16.32 10.49
C THR A 45 -20.60 15.93 9.01
N GLN A 46 -19.69 15.14 8.46
CA GLN A 46 -19.71 14.67 7.07
C GLN A 46 -19.63 15.77 6.01
N LYS A 47 -19.02 16.92 6.33
CA LYS A 47 -18.83 18.01 5.37
C LYS A 47 -17.48 17.91 4.68
N GLY A 48 -17.49 17.86 3.36
CA GLY A 48 -16.30 17.79 2.52
C GLY A 48 -15.85 16.35 2.21
N MET A 49 -14.56 16.18 1.97
CA MET A 49 -13.95 14.91 1.58
C MET A 49 -13.62 14.05 2.81
N PRO A 50 -13.83 12.72 2.77
CA PRO A 50 -13.32 11.78 3.77
C PRO A 50 -11.85 12.03 4.16
N TYR A 51 -11.55 11.91 5.45
CA TYR A 51 -10.19 12.08 5.98
C TYR A 51 -9.74 10.81 6.73
N ILE A 52 -8.81 10.07 6.12
CA ILE A 52 -8.27 8.81 6.64
C ILE A 52 -7.04 9.13 7.49
N THR A 53 -7.13 8.83 8.79
CA THR A 53 -6.15 9.32 9.77
C THR A 53 -5.14 8.30 10.27
N GLY A 54 -5.38 7.02 10.02
CA GLY A 54 -4.54 5.92 10.52
C GLY A 54 -5.29 4.59 10.43
N ALA A 55 -4.80 3.60 11.18
CA ALA A 55 -5.36 2.24 11.16
C ALA A 55 -6.82 2.15 11.60
N SER A 56 -7.28 3.05 12.48
CA SER A 56 -8.68 3.10 12.95
C SER A 56 -9.67 3.56 11.87
N SER A 57 -9.18 4.24 10.83
CA SER A 57 -9.97 4.61 9.64
C SER A 57 -10.01 3.48 8.60
N LEU A 58 -9.46 2.29 8.89
CA LEU A 58 -9.43 1.16 7.97
C LEU A 58 -10.00 -0.09 8.64
N SER A 59 -10.83 -0.85 7.94
CA SER A 59 -11.22 -2.21 8.31
C SER A 59 -10.32 -3.24 7.61
N GLU A 60 -10.67 -4.52 7.66
CA GLU A 60 -10.01 -5.54 6.85
C GLU A 60 -10.31 -5.38 5.35
N ASN A 61 -11.52 -4.89 5.04
CA ASN A 61 -12.10 -4.91 3.70
C ASN A 61 -12.32 -3.53 3.06
N GLY A 62 -12.13 -2.44 3.79
CA GLY A 62 -12.38 -1.10 3.25
C GLY A 62 -12.06 0.05 4.20
N VAL A 63 -12.44 1.25 3.80
CA VAL A 63 -12.27 2.48 4.59
C VAL A 63 -13.44 2.65 5.56
N LEU A 64 -13.12 3.04 6.80
CA LEU A 64 -14.09 3.43 7.83
C LEU A 64 -14.13 4.96 7.93
N LEU A 65 -15.29 5.54 7.64
CA LEU A 65 -15.48 6.98 7.61
C LEU A 65 -15.89 7.53 8.97
N ASN A 66 -15.07 8.41 9.52
CA ASN A 66 -15.36 9.09 10.80
C ASN A 66 -14.94 10.56 10.85
N ARG A 67 -14.23 11.05 9.82
CA ARG A 67 -13.72 12.42 9.73
C ARG A 67 -13.78 12.91 8.29
N TRP A 68 -14.01 14.21 8.11
CA TRP A 68 -14.08 14.88 6.82
C TRP A 68 -13.39 16.24 6.87
N THR A 69 -12.96 16.73 5.72
CA THR A 69 -12.31 18.03 5.56
C THR A 69 -12.82 18.73 4.31
N GLU A 70 -13.04 20.04 4.40
CA GLU A 70 -13.45 20.87 3.26
C GLU A 70 -12.25 21.40 2.46
N THR A 71 -11.02 21.16 2.93
CA THR A 71 -9.78 21.71 2.36
C THR A 71 -8.73 20.64 2.00
N PRO A 72 -9.09 19.52 1.33
CA PRO A 72 -8.19 18.38 1.10
C PRO A 72 -6.90 18.76 0.35
N ARG A 73 -5.76 18.15 0.71
CA ARG A 73 -4.42 18.46 0.15
C ARG A 73 -3.73 17.29 -0.54
N VAL A 74 -3.78 16.11 0.07
CA VAL A 74 -3.18 14.86 -0.46
C VAL A 74 -4.29 13.84 -0.64
N ILE A 75 -4.56 13.44 -1.88
CA ILE A 75 -5.76 12.66 -2.23
C ILE A 75 -5.38 11.24 -2.65
N ALA A 76 -5.92 10.26 -1.94
CA ALA A 76 -6.01 8.88 -2.39
C ALA A 76 -7.32 8.66 -3.14
N ASN A 77 -7.31 7.75 -4.10
CA ASN A 77 -8.45 7.45 -4.96
C ASN A 77 -8.84 5.98 -4.89
N ARG A 78 -10.05 5.67 -5.34
CA ARG A 78 -10.54 4.30 -5.51
C ARG A 78 -9.51 3.43 -6.24
N GLY A 79 -9.18 2.29 -5.63
CA GLY A 79 -8.24 1.30 -6.18
C GLY A 79 -6.79 1.53 -5.79
N ASP A 80 -6.45 2.64 -5.14
CA ASP A 80 -5.13 2.81 -4.53
C ASP A 80 -4.95 1.82 -3.37
N VAL A 81 -3.71 1.37 -3.13
CA VAL A 81 -3.39 0.63 -1.90
C VAL A 81 -3.05 1.64 -0.80
N LEU A 82 -3.86 1.67 0.25
CA LEU A 82 -3.57 2.45 1.45
C LEU A 82 -2.70 1.62 2.39
N LEU A 83 -1.60 2.18 2.87
CA LEU A 83 -0.65 1.58 3.79
C LEU A 83 -0.52 2.43 5.04
N VAL A 84 -0.83 1.86 6.21
CA VAL A 84 -0.53 2.48 7.50
C VAL A 84 0.98 2.39 7.74
N CYS A 85 1.66 3.53 7.73
CA CYS A 85 3.11 3.59 7.85
C CYS A 85 3.60 3.94 9.26
N LYS A 86 2.74 4.51 10.13
CA LYS A 86 3.08 4.90 11.50
C LYS A 86 1.91 4.66 12.46
N GLY A 87 2.23 4.49 13.74
CA GLY A 87 1.24 4.34 14.82
C GLY A 87 0.81 2.90 15.05
N SER A 88 -0.18 2.71 15.94
CA SER A 88 -0.76 1.40 16.19
C SER A 88 -1.41 0.85 14.92
N GLY A 89 -1.06 -0.37 14.53
CA GLY A 89 -1.52 -0.99 13.28
C GLY A 89 -0.66 -0.68 12.04
N TYR A 90 0.57 -0.17 12.20
CA TYR A 90 1.51 -0.05 11.07
C TYR A 90 1.72 -1.39 10.33
N GLY A 91 1.78 -1.31 9.00
CA GLY A 91 1.73 -2.46 8.11
C GLY A 91 0.31 -2.88 7.72
N LYS A 92 -0.75 -2.31 8.29
CA LYS A 92 -2.11 -2.55 7.79
C LYS A 92 -2.26 -1.99 6.38
N THR A 93 -2.85 -2.79 5.47
CA THR A 93 -3.13 -2.39 4.09
C THR A 93 -4.55 -2.68 3.66
N VAL A 94 -5.14 -1.77 2.89
CA VAL A 94 -6.45 -1.95 2.27
C VAL A 94 -6.47 -1.36 0.87
N ILE A 95 -7.31 -1.91 -0.02
CA ILE A 95 -7.63 -1.24 -1.28
C ILE A 95 -8.65 -0.14 -0.98
N CYS A 96 -8.39 1.08 -1.44
CA CYS A 96 -9.32 2.18 -1.25
C CYS A 96 -10.62 1.91 -2.02
N ASP A 97 -11.73 1.77 -1.29
CA ASP A 97 -13.05 1.41 -1.78
C ASP A 97 -14.01 2.61 -1.87
N ILE A 98 -13.49 3.82 -1.71
CA ILE A 98 -14.21 5.09 -1.85
C ILE A 98 -13.60 5.92 -2.99
N ALA A 99 -14.38 6.85 -3.55
CA ALA A 99 -13.97 7.61 -4.72
C ALA A 99 -12.68 8.40 -4.47
N GLU A 100 -12.69 9.21 -3.41
CA GLU A 100 -11.58 10.06 -3.02
C GLU A 100 -11.53 10.22 -1.50
N ALA A 101 -10.33 10.36 -0.96
CA ALA A 101 -10.10 10.66 0.45
C ALA A 101 -8.80 11.43 0.65
N HIS A 102 -8.84 12.38 1.58
CA HIS A 102 -7.61 12.93 2.12
C HIS A 102 -6.94 11.92 3.04
N ILE A 103 -5.60 11.82 2.97
CA ILE A 103 -4.82 10.91 3.81
C ILE A 103 -3.86 11.66 4.75
N ALA A 104 -3.86 11.27 6.02
CA ALA A 104 -2.97 11.79 7.06
C ALA A 104 -1.54 11.26 6.93
N ARG A 105 -0.59 11.83 7.68
CA ARG A 105 0.83 11.44 7.65
C ARG A 105 1.09 9.98 8.08
N GLN A 106 0.14 9.35 8.77
CA GLN A 106 0.19 7.93 9.12
C GLN A 106 -0.14 7.00 7.95
N ILE A 107 -0.60 7.53 6.82
CA ILE A 107 -1.01 6.78 5.65
C ILE A 107 -0.13 7.14 4.46
N MET A 108 0.32 6.12 3.73
CA MET A 108 0.81 6.25 2.37
C MET A 108 -0.19 5.63 1.40
N ALA A 109 -0.29 6.17 0.18
CA ALA A 109 -1.11 5.61 -0.88
C ALA A 109 -0.23 5.23 -2.08
N ILE A 110 -0.27 3.95 -2.46
CA ILE A 110 0.28 3.49 -3.72
C ILE A 110 -0.79 3.69 -4.78
N LYS A 111 -0.52 4.58 -5.73
CA LYS A 111 -1.49 4.95 -6.76
C LYS A 111 -1.77 3.77 -7.68
N LYS A 112 -3.05 3.57 -8.01
CA LYS A 112 -3.48 2.59 -9.01
C LYS A 112 -2.72 2.81 -10.32
N PHE A 113 -2.19 1.72 -10.86
CA PHE A 113 -1.50 1.72 -12.15
C PHE A 113 -2.04 0.61 -13.05
N ILE A 114 -2.15 0.85 -14.35
CA ILE A 114 -2.88 -0.07 -15.25
C ILE A 114 -2.13 -1.38 -15.51
N SER A 115 -0.80 -1.36 -15.47
CA SER A 115 0.03 -2.55 -15.66
C SER A 115 0.26 -3.35 -14.38
N LEU A 116 -0.40 -2.99 -13.28
CA LEU A 116 -0.29 -3.70 -12.01
C LEU A 116 -1.68 -4.06 -11.49
N ASP A 117 -1.83 -5.31 -11.06
CA ASP A 117 -2.96 -5.70 -10.24
C ASP A 117 -2.73 -5.19 -8.81
N MET A 118 -3.59 -4.29 -8.33
CA MET A 118 -3.40 -3.66 -7.02
C MET A 118 -3.60 -4.64 -5.86
N HIS A 119 -4.33 -5.73 -6.05
CA HIS A 119 -4.40 -6.82 -5.07
C HIS A 119 -3.09 -7.59 -5.02
N TYR A 120 -2.42 -7.79 -6.16
CA TYR A 120 -1.07 -8.36 -6.20
C TYR A 120 -0.05 -7.49 -5.49
N VAL A 121 -0.07 -6.17 -5.74
CA VAL A 121 0.76 -5.21 -5.00
C VAL A 121 0.50 -5.28 -3.50
N ARG A 122 -0.77 -5.32 -3.08
CA ARG A 122 -1.15 -5.46 -1.67
C ARG A 122 -0.65 -6.78 -1.08
N LEU A 123 -0.84 -7.89 -1.76
CA LEU A 123 -0.38 -9.22 -1.32
C LEU A 123 1.13 -9.25 -1.15
N PHE A 124 1.88 -8.69 -2.10
CA PHE A 124 3.33 -8.59 -2.02
C PHE A 124 3.78 -7.79 -0.79
N LEU A 125 3.16 -6.64 -0.52
CA LEU A 125 3.47 -5.84 0.68
C LEU A 125 3.20 -6.63 1.95
N GLN A 126 2.06 -7.33 2.01
CA GLN A 126 1.68 -8.18 3.13
C GLN A 126 2.71 -9.27 3.41
N ALA A 127 3.16 -9.97 2.37
CA ALA A 127 4.19 -11.00 2.46
C ALA A 127 5.56 -10.46 2.90
N ASN A 128 5.84 -9.17 2.68
CA ASN A 128 7.12 -8.55 3.01
C ASN A 128 7.11 -7.72 4.31
N PHE A 129 5.98 -7.58 5.00
CA PHE A 129 5.93 -6.72 6.17
C PHE A 129 6.91 -7.12 7.26
N ASP A 130 7.07 -8.41 7.57
CA ASP A 130 8.01 -8.81 8.63
C ASP A 130 9.46 -8.43 8.29
N LYS A 131 9.83 -8.49 7.00
CA LYS A 131 11.13 -8.02 6.48
C LYS A 131 11.26 -6.51 6.55
N ILE A 132 10.18 -5.77 6.31
CA ILE A 132 10.16 -4.29 6.41
C ILE A 132 10.25 -3.86 7.88
N LYS A 133 9.51 -4.53 8.76
CA LYS A 133 9.45 -4.23 10.20
C LYS A 133 10.76 -4.53 10.91
N SER A 134 11.45 -5.62 10.55
CA SER A 134 12.74 -5.98 11.14
C SER A 134 13.87 -4.97 10.84
N LYS A 135 13.75 -4.21 9.76
CA LYS A 135 14.68 -3.11 9.42
C LYS A 135 14.34 -1.78 10.12
N GLY A 136 13.13 -1.63 10.66
CA GLY A 136 12.68 -0.43 11.36
C GLY A 136 13.22 -0.34 12.79
N GLN A 137 14.53 -0.12 12.96
CA GLN A 137 15.16 0.06 14.28
C GLN A 137 15.20 1.54 14.70
N GLY A 138 14.04 2.10 15.02
CA GLY A 138 13.92 3.42 15.66
C GLY A 138 13.03 3.37 16.90
N VAL A 139 13.06 4.43 17.73
CA VAL A 139 12.27 4.56 18.97
C VAL A 139 10.75 4.53 18.70
N ILE A 140 10.31 4.80 17.47
CA ILE A 140 8.91 4.71 17.03
C ILE A 140 8.80 3.68 15.90
N PRO A 141 8.09 2.55 16.11
CA PRO A 141 7.84 1.56 15.07
C PRO A 141 7.12 2.17 13.86
N GLY A 142 7.61 1.89 12.65
CA GLY A 142 7.01 2.41 11.43
C GLY A 142 7.68 1.88 10.17
N ILE A 143 7.00 2.11 9.04
CA ILE A 143 7.48 1.80 7.69
C ILE A 143 7.80 3.13 7.03
N ASP A 144 9.07 3.41 6.78
CA ASP A 144 9.44 4.62 6.06
C ASP A 144 9.23 4.46 4.54
N ARG A 145 9.18 5.61 3.85
CA ARG A 145 8.96 5.67 2.40
C ARG A 145 10.05 4.95 1.62
N ASN A 146 11.32 5.12 1.99
CA ASN A 146 12.45 4.56 1.24
C ASN A 146 12.48 3.04 1.36
N SER A 147 12.14 2.50 2.53
CA SER A 147 11.99 1.05 2.71
C SER A 147 10.96 0.45 1.74
N VAL A 148 9.81 1.11 1.54
CA VAL A 148 8.81 0.65 0.55
C VAL A 148 9.34 0.77 -0.88
N MET A 149 9.91 1.93 -1.23
CA MET A 149 10.39 2.19 -2.59
C MET A 149 11.53 1.25 -3.02
N ASN A 150 12.33 0.75 -2.07
CA ASN A 150 13.47 -0.13 -2.34
C ASN A 150 13.16 -1.63 -2.23
N LEU A 151 11.92 -2.01 -1.95
CA LEU A 151 11.52 -3.42 -1.99
C LEU A 151 11.83 -4.01 -3.36
N LEU A 152 12.50 -5.15 -3.37
CA LEU A 152 12.70 -5.92 -4.59
C LEU A 152 11.38 -6.65 -4.90
N PHE A 153 10.76 -6.25 -6.00
CA PHE A 153 9.40 -6.63 -6.39
C PHE A 153 9.45 -7.48 -7.67
N PRO A 154 8.90 -8.70 -7.66
CA PRO A 154 8.78 -9.50 -8.86
C PRO A 154 7.58 -8.98 -9.65
N ILE A 155 7.75 -8.80 -10.96
CA ILE A 155 6.72 -8.28 -11.86
C ILE A 155 6.36 -9.39 -12.85
N PRO A 156 5.30 -10.17 -12.57
CA PRO A 156 4.72 -11.07 -13.56
C PRO A 156 3.95 -10.29 -14.63
N PRO A 157 3.65 -10.91 -15.79
CA PRO A 157 2.60 -10.43 -16.68
C PRO A 157 1.28 -10.21 -15.93
N VAL A 158 0.50 -9.19 -16.31
CA VAL A 158 -0.74 -8.81 -15.57
C VAL A 158 -1.73 -9.97 -15.41
N LEU A 159 -1.85 -10.85 -16.43
CA LEU A 159 -2.69 -12.04 -16.34
C LEU A 159 -2.20 -13.02 -15.27
N GLU A 160 -0.88 -13.13 -15.10
CA GLU A 160 -0.26 -13.97 -14.08
C GLU A 160 -0.43 -13.36 -12.69
N GLN A 161 -0.34 -12.03 -12.55
CA GLN A 161 -0.66 -11.33 -11.30
C GLN A 161 -2.10 -11.66 -10.84
N ARG A 162 -3.07 -11.60 -11.76
CA ARG A 162 -4.48 -11.96 -11.49
C ARG A 162 -4.63 -13.43 -11.11
N ARG A 163 -4.00 -14.34 -11.88
CA ARG A 163 -4.02 -15.78 -11.61
C ARG A 163 -3.51 -16.10 -10.20
N ILE A 164 -2.45 -15.43 -9.75
CA ILE A 164 -1.90 -15.57 -8.39
C ILE A 164 -2.94 -15.14 -7.34
N ILE A 165 -3.59 -14.00 -7.54
CA ILE A 165 -4.63 -13.49 -6.62
C ILE A 165 -5.83 -14.43 -6.56
N GLU A 166 -6.33 -14.88 -7.71
CA GLU A 166 -7.42 -15.86 -7.76
C GLU A 166 -7.07 -17.14 -7.03
N LYS A 167 -5.84 -17.65 -7.22
CA LYS A 167 -5.39 -18.87 -6.55
C LYS A 167 -5.25 -18.67 -5.04
N GLN A 168 -4.75 -17.53 -4.60
CA GLN A 168 -4.67 -17.19 -3.19
C GLN A 168 -6.08 -17.18 -2.58
N GLN A 169 -7.03 -16.48 -3.21
CA GLN A 169 -8.40 -16.41 -2.71
C GLN A 169 -9.07 -17.79 -2.63
N GLU A 170 -8.87 -18.64 -3.66
CA GLU A 170 -9.37 -20.03 -3.67
C GLU A 170 -8.86 -20.83 -2.47
N LEU A 171 -7.55 -20.72 -2.16
CA LEU A 171 -6.93 -21.44 -1.05
C LEU A 171 -7.45 -20.95 0.32
N PHE A 172 -7.55 -19.63 0.51
CA PHE A 172 -8.04 -19.06 1.77
C PHE A 172 -9.52 -19.39 2.01
N ASN A 173 -10.36 -19.34 0.96
CA ASN A 173 -11.76 -19.75 1.06
C ASN A 173 -11.94 -21.19 1.54
N LYS A 174 -11.02 -22.11 1.16
CA LYS A 174 -11.04 -23.50 1.62
C LYS A 174 -10.67 -23.65 3.10
N ILE A 175 -9.86 -22.73 3.64
CA ILE A 175 -9.41 -22.76 5.03
C ILE A 175 -10.45 -22.13 5.97
N THR A 176 -11.14 -21.06 5.54
CA THR A 176 -12.13 -20.33 6.35
C THR A 176 -13.48 -21.06 6.51
N LEU A 177 -13.67 -22.21 5.86
CA LEU A 177 -14.88 -23.06 6.02
C LEU A 177 -14.85 -23.95 7.28
N ILE A 178 -14.00 -23.63 8.27
CA ILE A 178 -13.88 -24.29 9.58
C ILE A 178 -13.96 -23.21 10.65
#